data_AF-A0A1I3C6N4-F1
#
_entry.id   AF-A0A1I3C6N4-F1
#
_cell.length_a   1.000
_cell.length_b   1.000
_cell.length_c   1.000
_cell.angle_alpha   90.00
_cell.angle_beta   90.00
_cell.angle_gamma   90.00
#
_symmetry.space_group_name_H-M   'P 1'
#
loop_
_entity.id
_entity.type
_entity.pdbx_description
1 polymer ?
#
loop_
_entity_poly.entity_id
_entity_poly.type
_entity_poly.pdbx_seq_one_letter_code
_entity_poly.pdbx_strand_id
1 'polypeptide(L)'
;MRLRAARKLGSQGDLPGAFQLIQESLAESSLPLYESVHYEGYLSDVFRSPALASSDLLESLRNLNPRLIITTNYDLLLEEYVTQSGAPAPSVTWLNPSQIKSMIRIGRGVVHLHGRYDVPRSVVLSTSDYQRVVSEHDATEIATAIFHSGVLLFVGASLEGMGDPHLSKLLDSFARIKSDSDLEESPHMALLAGRPEGSVVARLRRLGVDACTYGTAYEELPTFIRSISGPDEITIRARPVRNTIETVSRAGSLGEAVGSVGEFIKSSIFRGRDVRVTYTELTENSEGDRQLESRYVFPANPTRNVFNYPLSIAAWALLEGRIIEWPRDAESLCNLGLVDHLGRLRRARELLDRDYTQASPEIQRYVDLVRVRKAMDSRTLTLKDFFQDWDSAQPRSRYAQFLSVPVPIVDSFGNREKISEYGVFNIDSNEELPLLDVRSEESLKLASAIVATCYSVGAKW
;
A
#
# COMPACT_ATOMS: atom_id res chain seq x y z
N MET A 1 -24.70 9.21 46.92
CA MET A 1 -25.69 9.23 45.81
C MET A 1 -25.03 9.49 44.45
N ARG A 2 -24.19 10.53 44.33
CA ARG A 2 -23.49 10.92 43.09
C ARG A 2 -22.50 9.87 42.53
N LEU A 3 -21.68 9.21 43.36
CA LEU A 3 -20.78 8.12 42.90
C LEU A 3 -21.51 6.92 42.27
N ARG A 4 -22.71 6.58 42.77
CA ARG A 4 -23.56 5.53 42.14
C ARG A 4 -24.12 5.98 40.79
N ALA A 5 -24.46 7.27 40.65
CA ALA A 5 -24.90 7.84 39.38
C ALA A 5 -23.75 7.91 38.37
N ALA A 6 -22.54 8.28 38.80
CA ALA A 6 -21.34 8.25 37.97
C ALA A 6 -21.03 6.84 37.43
N ARG A 7 -21.07 5.81 38.30
CA ARG A 7 -20.93 4.41 37.85
C ARG A 7 -21.98 4.01 36.81
N LYS A 8 -23.23 4.44 37.00
CA LYS A 8 -24.32 4.17 36.05
C LYS A 8 -24.06 4.84 34.69
N LEU A 9 -23.68 6.12 34.68
CA LEU A 9 -23.34 6.85 33.45
C LEU A 9 -22.14 6.21 32.72
N GLY A 10 -21.09 5.85 33.46
CA GLY A 10 -19.92 5.17 32.89
C GLY A 10 -20.27 3.83 32.25
N SER A 11 -21.13 3.02 32.90
CA SER A 11 -21.62 1.76 32.32
C SER A 11 -22.51 1.95 31.08
N GLN A 12 -23.02 3.16 30.85
CA GLN A 12 -23.85 3.53 29.69
C GLN A 12 -23.03 4.24 28.59
N GLY A 13 -21.71 4.40 28.77
CA GLY A 13 -20.81 5.04 27.80
C GLY A 13 -20.68 6.56 27.94
N ASP A 14 -21.40 7.19 28.88
CA ASP A 14 -21.28 8.64 29.16
C ASP A 14 -20.12 8.88 30.14
N LEU A 15 -18.90 8.70 29.64
CA LEU A 15 -17.66 8.91 30.40
C LEU A 15 -17.48 10.37 30.84
N PRO A 16 -17.76 11.40 30.02
CA PRO A 16 -17.64 12.79 30.44
C PRO A 16 -18.62 13.15 31.57
N GLY A 17 -19.90 12.73 31.47
CA GLY A 17 -20.90 12.97 32.52
C GLY A 17 -20.58 12.22 33.81
N ALA A 18 -20.10 10.98 33.71
CA ALA A 18 -19.62 10.23 34.86
C ALA A 18 -18.42 10.91 35.55
N PHE A 19 -17.46 11.40 34.76
CA PHE A 19 -16.28 12.10 35.25
C PHE A 19 -16.63 13.41 35.95
N GLN A 20 -17.55 14.20 35.37
CA GLN A 20 -18.03 15.44 35.99
C GLN A 20 -18.67 15.18 37.37
N LEU A 21 -19.50 14.15 37.50
CA LEU A 21 -20.10 13.78 38.78
C LEU A 21 -19.06 13.32 39.82
N ILE A 22 -17.96 12.70 39.39
CA ILE A 22 -16.87 12.30 40.26
C ILE A 22 -16.08 13.53 40.73
N GLN A 23 -15.77 14.45 39.82
CA GLN A 23 -15.14 15.73 40.16
C GLN A 23 -15.98 16.52 41.16
N GLU A 24 -17.29 16.66 40.92
CA GLU A 24 -18.21 17.34 41.82
C GLU A 24 -18.37 16.63 43.17
N SER A 25 -18.18 15.31 43.22
CA SER A 25 -18.22 14.54 44.47
C SER A 25 -16.92 14.64 45.27
N LEU A 26 -15.81 15.01 44.62
CA LEU A 26 -14.48 15.09 45.19
C LEU A 26 -13.96 16.52 45.32
N ALA A 27 -14.75 17.52 44.90
CA ALA A 27 -14.41 18.95 44.92
C ALA A 27 -14.13 19.51 46.32
N GLU A 28 -14.54 18.82 47.39
CA GLU A 28 -14.25 19.17 48.79
C GLU A 28 -12.91 18.59 49.30
N SER A 29 -12.23 17.75 48.50
CA SER A 29 -10.93 17.18 48.85
C SER A 29 -9.79 18.13 48.46
N SER A 30 -8.80 18.29 49.35
CA SER A 30 -7.56 19.03 49.07
C SER A 30 -6.55 18.24 48.23
N LEU A 31 -6.82 16.96 47.94
CA LEU A 31 -5.94 16.10 47.15
C LEU A 31 -6.28 16.18 45.66
N PRO A 32 -5.28 16.10 44.77
CA PRO A 32 -5.52 15.94 43.34
C PRO A 32 -6.41 14.72 43.06
N LEU A 33 -7.32 14.83 42.09
CA LEU A 33 -8.29 13.79 41.76
C LEU A 33 -7.65 12.40 41.53
N TYR A 34 -6.48 12.37 40.91
CA TYR A 34 -5.73 11.15 40.60
C TYR A 34 -5.10 10.44 41.82
N GLU A 35 -5.06 11.09 42.98
CA GLU A 35 -4.64 10.48 44.25
C GLU A 35 -5.83 9.92 45.05
N SER A 36 -7.05 10.08 44.54
CA SER A 36 -8.25 9.57 45.19
C SER A 36 -8.47 8.08 44.92
N VAL A 37 -8.54 7.29 46.00
CA VAL A 37 -8.94 5.87 45.95
C VAL A 37 -10.31 5.64 45.32
N HIS A 38 -11.20 6.64 45.37
CA HIS A 38 -12.51 6.56 44.72
C HIS A 38 -12.42 6.74 43.21
N TYR A 39 -11.49 7.58 42.75
CA TYR A 39 -11.24 7.77 41.33
C TYR A 39 -10.53 6.55 40.73
N GLU A 40 -9.51 6.03 41.40
CA GLU A 40 -8.85 4.77 41.02
C GLU A 40 -9.86 3.60 40.99
N GLY A 41 -10.69 3.46 42.04
CA GLY A 41 -11.74 2.45 42.09
C GLY A 41 -12.75 2.57 40.95
N TYR A 42 -13.15 3.79 40.58
CA TYR A 42 -14.02 4.03 39.43
C TYR A 42 -13.38 3.62 38.11
N LEU A 43 -12.14 4.05 37.85
CA LEU A 43 -11.40 3.68 36.63
C LEU A 43 -11.27 2.16 36.52
N SER A 44 -10.94 1.50 37.62
CA SER A 44 -10.88 0.05 37.69
C SER A 44 -12.24 -0.60 37.42
N ASP A 45 -13.33 -0.10 38.01
CA ASP A 45 -14.67 -0.69 37.81
C ASP A 45 -15.12 -0.61 36.34
N VAL A 46 -14.71 0.43 35.61
CA VAL A 46 -15.13 0.68 34.23
C VAL A 46 -14.21 0.02 33.21
N PHE A 47 -12.89 0.08 33.41
CA PHE A 47 -11.90 -0.26 32.38
C PHE A 47 -11.04 -1.49 32.67
N ARG A 48 -11.08 -2.07 33.89
CA ARG A 48 -10.27 -3.27 34.20
C ARG A 48 -10.70 -4.49 33.39
N SER A 49 -12.00 -4.64 33.19
CA SER A 49 -12.59 -5.82 32.52
C SER A 49 -13.70 -5.39 31.58
N PRO A 50 -13.37 -4.66 30.51
CA PRO A 50 -14.34 -4.23 29.52
C PRO A 50 -15.02 -5.45 28.88
N ALA A 51 -16.31 -5.30 28.56
CA ALA A 51 -17.04 -6.34 27.86
C ALA A 51 -16.44 -6.54 26.46
N LEU A 52 -15.98 -7.75 26.19
CA LEU A 52 -15.39 -8.13 24.92
C LEU A 52 -16.51 -8.32 23.89
N ALA A 53 -16.74 -7.32 23.04
CA ALA A 53 -17.80 -7.35 22.04
C ALA A 53 -17.48 -8.31 20.87
N SER A 54 -16.21 -8.46 20.51
CA SER A 54 -15.77 -9.34 19.43
C SER A 54 -14.34 -9.85 19.68
N SER A 55 -14.22 -11.15 19.98
CA SER A 55 -12.92 -11.85 19.99
C SER A 55 -12.27 -11.85 18.61
N ASP A 56 -13.09 -11.95 17.56
CA ASP A 56 -12.64 -12.06 16.18
C ASP A 56 -11.91 -10.80 15.70
N LEU A 57 -12.31 -9.62 16.19
CA LEU A 57 -11.60 -8.37 15.93
C LEU A 57 -10.23 -8.33 16.59
N LEU A 58 -10.12 -8.76 17.85
CA LEU A 58 -8.83 -8.80 18.53
C LEU A 58 -7.89 -9.81 17.86
N GLU A 59 -8.42 -10.95 17.43
CA GLU A 59 -7.64 -11.94 16.67
C GLU A 59 -7.21 -11.40 15.30
N SER A 60 -8.08 -10.70 14.57
CA SER A 60 -7.68 -10.10 13.30
C SER A 60 -6.62 -9.02 13.49
N LEU A 61 -6.73 -8.16 14.51
CA LEU A 61 -5.71 -7.17 14.86
C LEU A 61 -4.38 -7.81 15.28
N ARG A 62 -4.42 -8.94 15.99
CA ARG A 62 -3.22 -9.73 16.30
C ARG A 62 -2.55 -10.25 15.03
N ASN A 63 -3.34 -10.74 14.08
CA ASN A 63 -2.84 -11.28 12.81
C ASN A 63 -2.26 -10.18 11.90
N LEU A 64 -2.78 -8.95 11.99
CA LEU A 64 -2.18 -7.78 11.32
C LEU A 64 -0.74 -7.52 11.78
N ASN A 65 -0.37 -8.01 12.97
CA ASN A 65 0.97 -7.90 13.55
C ASN A 65 1.53 -6.46 13.53
N PRO A 66 0.82 -5.49 14.12
CA PRO A 66 1.24 -4.10 14.10
C PRO A 66 2.59 -3.94 14.82
N ARG A 67 3.50 -3.18 14.19
CA ARG A 67 4.81 -2.87 14.78
C ARG A 67 4.66 -2.07 16.08
N LEU A 68 3.76 -1.10 16.14
CA LEU A 68 3.47 -0.31 17.33
C LEU A 68 1.97 -0.05 17.39
N ILE A 69 1.39 -0.16 18.57
CA ILE A 69 -0.03 0.16 18.80
C ILE A 69 -0.10 1.47 19.56
N ILE A 70 -0.97 2.36 19.12
CA ILE A 70 -1.18 3.66 19.73
C ILE A 70 -2.68 3.79 19.95
N THR A 71 -3.08 4.08 21.19
CA THR A 71 -4.48 4.02 21.59
C THR A 71 -4.86 5.18 22.50
N THR A 72 -6.11 5.58 22.42
CA THR A 72 -6.78 6.49 23.35
C THR A 72 -7.66 5.73 24.36
N ASN A 73 -7.70 4.40 24.26
CA ASN A 73 -8.40 3.55 25.22
C ASN A 73 -7.63 3.48 26.55
N TYR A 74 -8.38 3.32 27.64
CA TYR A 74 -7.84 3.27 29.00
C TYR A 74 -7.60 1.85 29.51
N ASP A 75 -8.29 0.85 28.93
CA ASP A 75 -8.16 -0.57 29.25
C ASP A 75 -6.84 -1.18 28.73
N LEU A 76 -6.58 -2.44 29.08
CA LEU A 76 -5.35 -3.18 28.72
C LEU A 76 -5.62 -4.35 27.76
N LEU A 77 -6.74 -4.34 27.03
CA LEU A 77 -7.10 -5.45 26.13
C LEU A 77 -6.05 -5.67 25.03
N LEU A 78 -5.42 -4.59 24.56
CA LEU A 78 -4.46 -4.64 23.45
C LEU A 78 -3.16 -5.33 23.89
N GLU A 79 -2.73 -5.10 25.13
CA GLU A 79 -1.57 -5.75 25.72
C GLU A 79 -1.76 -7.25 25.88
N GLU A 80 -2.97 -7.66 26.27
CA GLU A 80 -3.32 -9.05 26.50
C GLU A 80 -3.50 -9.85 25.21
N TYR A 81 -4.20 -9.29 24.21
CA TYR A 81 -4.70 -10.07 23.07
C TYR A 81 -3.94 -9.84 21.75
N VAL A 82 -3.36 -8.67 21.53
CA VAL A 82 -2.82 -8.31 20.21
C VAL A 82 -1.35 -8.72 20.05
N THR A 83 -0.64 -9.11 21.12
CA THR A 83 0.79 -9.46 21.03
C THR A 83 1.08 -10.96 21.09
N GLN A 84 2.04 -11.40 20.26
CA GLN A 84 2.27 -12.82 19.92
C GLN A 84 2.97 -13.66 21.02
N SER A 85 3.31 -13.11 22.19
CA SER A 85 4.35 -13.72 23.06
C SER A 85 3.86 -14.48 24.30
N GLY A 86 2.56 -14.69 24.49
CA GLY A 86 2.04 -15.40 25.68
C GLY A 86 2.30 -14.67 27.01
N ALA A 87 2.80 -13.43 26.95
CA ALA A 87 2.97 -12.50 28.05
C ALA A 87 2.44 -11.12 27.58
N PRO A 88 1.86 -10.30 28.48
CA PRO A 88 1.34 -8.99 28.13
C PRO A 88 2.40 -8.11 27.47
N ALA A 89 1.99 -7.33 26.47
CA ALA A 89 2.86 -6.37 25.81
C ALA A 89 3.39 -5.32 26.81
N PRO A 90 4.64 -4.83 26.64
CA PRO A 90 5.03 -3.62 27.33
C PRO A 90 4.17 -2.46 26.83
N SER A 91 3.60 -1.70 27.76
CA SER A 91 2.87 -0.48 27.42
C SER A 91 3.28 0.71 28.27
N VAL A 92 3.15 1.90 27.69
CA VAL A 92 3.60 3.17 28.26
C VAL A 92 2.55 4.25 28.10
N THR A 93 2.56 5.21 29.01
CA THR A 93 1.73 6.40 28.96
C THR A 93 2.58 7.63 28.61
N TRP A 94 1.93 8.74 28.25
CA TRP A 94 2.58 10.01 27.97
C TRP A 94 3.47 10.55 29.11
N LEU A 95 3.29 10.07 30.35
CA LEU A 95 4.15 10.39 31.50
C LEU A 95 5.62 9.95 31.30
N ASN A 96 5.90 9.04 30.35
CA ASN A 96 7.24 8.50 30.12
C ASN A 96 7.72 8.75 28.67
N PRO A 97 8.00 10.00 28.25
CA PRO A 97 8.39 10.33 26.87
C PRO A 97 9.63 9.57 26.36
N SER A 98 10.62 9.35 27.23
CA SER A 98 11.83 8.60 26.90
C SER A 98 11.54 7.14 26.57
N GLN A 99 10.59 6.53 27.29
CA GLN A 99 10.16 5.16 27.01
C GLN A 99 9.33 5.08 25.73
N ILE A 100 8.49 6.09 25.45
CA ILE A 100 7.79 6.19 24.16
C ILE A 100 8.78 6.23 22.99
N LYS A 101 9.80 7.09 23.05
CA LYS A 101 10.86 7.15 22.02
C LYS A 101 11.59 5.81 21.88
N SER A 102 11.89 5.14 22.99
CA SER A 102 12.51 3.81 22.97
C SER A 102 11.59 2.77 22.31
N MET A 103 10.30 2.79 22.62
CA MET A 103 9.30 1.86 22.10
C MET A 103 9.05 2.05 20.60
N ILE A 104 9.02 3.30 20.14
CA ILE A 104 8.99 3.65 18.72
C ILE A 104 10.22 3.07 17.99
N ARG A 105 11.41 3.21 18.58
CA ARG A 105 12.65 2.69 18.00
C ARG A 105 12.68 1.16 17.94
N ILE A 106 12.28 0.50 19.02
CA ILE A 106 12.17 -0.96 19.11
C ILE A 106 11.08 -1.47 18.15
N GLY A 107 10.03 -0.68 17.96
CA GLY A 107 8.89 -1.03 17.12
C GLY A 107 8.13 -2.22 17.68
N ARG A 108 7.77 -2.14 18.97
CA ARG A 108 6.94 -3.13 19.66
C ARG A 108 6.38 -2.57 20.96
N GLY A 109 5.07 -2.70 21.18
CA GLY A 109 4.38 -2.34 22.42
C GLY A 109 3.12 -1.49 22.20
N VAL A 110 2.53 -1.01 23.29
CA VAL A 110 1.31 -0.18 23.27
C VAL A 110 1.57 1.18 23.90
N VAL A 111 1.19 2.27 23.22
CA VAL A 111 1.30 3.65 23.72
C VAL A 111 -0.10 4.19 23.99
N HIS A 112 -0.36 4.57 25.24
CA HIS A 112 -1.64 5.16 25.67
C HIS A 112 -1.54 6.68 25.70
N LEU A 113 -2.13 7.32 24.70
CA LEU A 113 -2.14 8.78 24.58
C LEU A 113 -3.03 9.44 25.65
N HIS A 114 -4.11 8.77 26.05
CA HIS A 114 -5.01 9.26 27.12
C HIS A 114 -4.73 8.60 28.47
N GLY A 115 -3.63 7.85 28.59
CA GLY A 115 -3.27 7.15 29.80
C GLY A 115 -3.98 5.81 29.99
N ARG A 116 -3.72 5.20 31.14
CA ARG A 116 -4.21 3.87 31.52
C ARG A 116 -5.02 3.93 32.80
N TYR A 117 -6.02 3.05 32.92
CA TYR A 117 -6.88 3.01 34.11
C TYR A 117 -6.11 2.70 35.40
N ASP A 118 -5.04 1.89 35.31
CA ASP A 118 -4.19 1.47 36.42
C ASP A 118 -3.05 2.46 36.72
N VAL A 119 -2.99 3.57 35.96
CA VAL A 119 -2.13 4.72 36.23
C VAL A 119 -3.00 5.98 36.24
N PRO A 120 -3.81 6.22 37.30
CA PRO A 120 -4.83 7.28 37.32
C PRO A 120 -4.30 8.67 36.98
N ARG A 121 -3.05 8.99 37.37
CA ARG A 121 -2.40 10.27 37.06
C ARG A 121 -2.24 10.52 35.56
N SER A 122 -2.11 9.46 34.77
CA SER A 122 -1.97 9.53 33.33
C SER A 122 -3.29 9.75 32.59
N VAL A 123 -4.44 9.58 33.25
CA VAL A 123 -5.74 9.63 32.58
C VAL A 123 -6.07 11.06 32.11
N VAL A 124 -6.45 11.19 30.84
CA VAL A 124 -6.85 12.45 30.20
C VAL A 124 -8.33 12.39 29.83
N LEU A 125 -9.21 13.03 30.62
CA LEU A 125 -10.66 13.02 30.39
C LEU A 125 -11.25 14.43 30.22
N SER A 126 -10.54 15.47 30.65
CA SER A 126 -11.02 16.85 30.59
C SER A 126 -10.04 17.81 29.89
N THR A 127 -10.54 18.97 29.51
CA THR A 127 -9.73 20.06 28.95
C THR A 127 -8.62 20.51 29.91
N SER A 128 -8.83 20.44 31.23
CA SER A 128 -7.79 20.78 32.21
C SER A 128 -6.74 19.68 32.35
N ASP A 129 -7.10 18.41 32.17
CA ASP A 129 -6.13 17.32 32.06
C ASP A 129 -5.25 17.47 30.82
N TYR A 130 -5.81 17.90 29.70
CA TYR A 130 -5.05 18.19 28.50
C TYR A 130 -4.06 19.35 28.69
N GLN A 131 -4.49 20.46 29.31
CA GLN A 131 -3.59 21.58 29.64
C GLN A 131 -2.41 21.11 30.49
N ARG A 132 -2.66 20.20 31.43
CA ARG A 132 -1.62 19.54 32.22
C ARG A 132 -0.66 18.75 31.33
N VAL A 133 -1.14 17.88 30.43
CA VAL A 133 -0.30 17.13 29.48
C VAL A 133 0.58 18.05 28.63
N VAL A 134 0.00 19.11 28.05
CA VAL A 134 0.73 20.10 27.21
C VAL A 134 1.72 20.92 28.02
N SER A 135 1.42 21.20 29.29
CA SER A 135 2.32 21.97 30.17
C SER A 135 3.47 21.14 30.76
N GLU A 136 3.25 19.84 30.99
CA GLU A 136 4.22 18.94 31.61
C GLU A 136 5.14 18.27 30.55
N HIS A 137 4.66 18.12 29.32
CA HIS A 137 5.42 17.49 28.24
C HIS A 137 5.21 18.19 26.91
N ASP A 138 6.25 18.17 26.07
CA ASP A 138 6.15 18.61 24.69
C ASP A 138 5.37 17.55 23.88
N ALA A 139 4.05 17.51 24.06
CA ALA A 139 3.14 16.57 23.41
C ALA A 139 3.32 16.57 21.89
N THR A 140 3.71 17.72 21.32
CA THR A 140 4.12 17.90 19.93
C THR A 140 5.28 16.99 19.53
N GLU A 141 6.29 16.82 20.39
CA GLU A 141 7.48 16.00 20.12
C GLU A 141 7.14 14.50 20.07
N ILE A 142 6.31 14.02 21.00
CA ILE A 142 5.82 12.63 21.03
C ILE A 142 4.99 12.34 19.77
N ALA A 143 4.09 13.27 19.45
CA ALA A 143 3.19 13.17 18.33
C ALA A 143 3.98 13.16 17.00
N THR A 144 5.00 14.01 16.88
CA THR A 144 5.94 14.06 15.74
C THR A 144 6.72 12.75 15.60
N ALA A 145 7.25 12.22 16.70
CA ALA A 145 8.00 10.96 16.69
C ALA A 145 7.14 9.76 16.25
N ILE A 146 5.86 9.75 16.65
CA ILE A 146 4.88 8.75 16.24
C ILE A 146 4.61 8.84 14.73
N PHE A 147 4.33 10.03 14.22
CA PHE A 147 3.97 10.22 12.82
C PHE A 147 5.12 9.87 11.87
N HIS A 148 6.35 10.24 12.22
CA HIS A 148 7.54 9.87 11.44
C HIS A 148 8.01 8.41 11.64
N SER A 149 7.38 7.65 12.54
CA SER A 149 7.80 6.27 12.81
C SER A 149 7.36 5.26 11.74
N GLY A 150 6.37 5.61 10.92
CA GLY A 150 5.88 4.78 9.83
C GLY A 150 4.44 5.09 9.41
N VAL A 151 3.83 4.14 8.70
CA VAL A 151 2.45 4.25 8.23
C VAL A 151 1.46 3.96 9.36
N LEU A 152 0.66 4.95 9.72
CA LEU A 152 -0.45 4.82 10.66
C LEU A 152 -1.72 4.30 9.97
N LEU A 153 -2.31 3.25 10.55
CA LEU A 153 -3.64 2.74 10.21
C LEU A 153 -4.59 3.03 11.39
N PHE A 154 -5.57 3.91 11.19
CA PHE A 154 -6.57 4.25 12.18
C PHE A 154 -7.73 3.24 12.12
N VAL A 155 -7.99 2.56 13.25
CA VAL A 155 -9.03 1.54 13.39
C VAL A 155 -9.93 1.90 14.58
N GLY A 156 -11.25 1.81 14.41
CA GLY A 156 -12.21 2.09 15.47
C GLY A 156 -12.41 3.58 15.79
N ALA A 157 -11.82 4.47 14.99
CA ALA A 157 -12.09 5.90 15.08
C ALA A 157 -13.41 6.21 14.34
N SER A 158 -14.48 6.51 15.08
CA SER A 158 -15.68 7.08 14.46
C SER A 158 -15.37 8.48 13.92
N LEU A 159 -16.20 9.01 13.02
CA LEU A 159 -16.07 10.40 12.55
C LEU A 159 -16.17 11.42 13.68
N GLU A 160 -16.92 11.08 14.73
CA GLU A 160 -17.01 11.82 15.99
C GLU A 160 -15.79 11.56 16.89
N GLY A 161 -15.18 10.38 16.85
CA GLY A 161 -13.91 10.06 17.53
C GLY A 161 -12.69 10.69 16.86
N MET A 162 -12.74 10.94 15.56
CA MET A 162 -11.84 11.88 14.86
C MET A 162 -12.27 13.34 15.05
N GLY A 163 -13.49 13.56 15.54
CA GLY A 163 -14.01 14.80 16.10
C GLY A 163 -13.68 14.99 17.58
N ASP A 164 -13.00 14.03 18.22
CA ASP A 164 -12.39 14.23 19.53
C ASP A 164 -11.52 15.50 19.41
N PRO A 165 -11.85 16.58 20.13
CA PRO A 165 -11.10 17.82 20.07
C PRO A 165 -9.61 17.61 20.36
N HIS A 166 -9.25 16.55 21.10
CA HIS A 166 -7.89 16.20 21.48
C HIS A 166 -7.16 15.46 20.36
N LEU A 167 -7.78 14.44 19.74
CA LEU A 167 -7.21 13.78 18.56
C LEU A 167 -7.16 14.74 17.37
N SER A 168 -8.18 15.58 17.17
CA SER A 168 -8.21 16.63 16.15
C SER A 168 -7.07 17.64 16.32
N LYS A 169 -6.78 18.12 17.53
CA LYS A 169 -5.65 19.05 17.75
C LYS A 169 -4.30 18.39 17.47
N LEU A 170 -4.15 17.13 17.84
CA LEU A 170 -2.96 16.34 17.58
C LEU A 170 -2.77 16.13 16.06
N LEU A 171 -3.84 15.77 15.35
CA LEU A 171 -3.88 15.66 13.88
C LEU A 171 -3.69 17.01 13.16
N ASP A 172 -4.27 18.10 13.67
CA ASP A 172 -4.12 19.46 13.13
C ASP A 172 -2.68 19.97 13.26
N SER A 173 -2.00 19.59 14.35
CA SER A 173 -0.59 19.87 14.54
C SER A 173 0.26 19.13 13.50
N PHE A 174 -0.16 17.94 13.07
CA PHE A 174 0.49 17.18 12.00
C PHE A 174 0.26 17.77 10.61
N ALA A 175 -0.96 18.23 10.32
CA ALA A 175 -1.29 18.89 9.07
C ALA A 175 -0.41 20.12 8.80
N ARG A 176 -0.06 20.86 9.85
CA ARG A 176 0.82 22.04 9.78
C ARG A 176 2.29 21.71 9.49
N ILE A 177 2.74 20.52 9.86
CA ILE A 177 4.11 20.06 9.55
C ILE A 177 4.22 19.71 8.06
N LYS A 178 3.12 19.25 7.43
CA LYS A 178 3.07 18.86 6.02
C LYS A 178 3.13 20.04 5.04
N SER A 179 2.72 21.25 5.44
CA SER A 179 2.64 22.40 4.51
C SER A 179 3.99 22.94 4.02
N ASP A 180 5.12 22.42 4.52
CA ASP A 180 6.47 22.77 4.05
C ASP A 180 7.01 21.84 2.94
N SER A 181 6.28 20.77 2.57
CA SER A 181 6.72 19.82 1.52
C SER A 181 5.57 19.44 0.57
N ASP A 182 5.47 20.13 -0.56
CA ASP A 182 4.36 20.06 -1.54
C ASP A 182 4.25 18.76 -2.38
N LEU A 183 4.89 17.63 -2.01
CA LEU A 183 5.04 16.49 -2.93
C LEU A 183 4.74 15.08 -2.39
N GLU A 184 4.29 14.89 -1.15
CA GLU A 184 4.01 13.53 -0.65
C GLU A 184 2.50 13.28 -0.44
N GLU A 185 1.94 12.39 -1.27
CA GLU A 185 0.71 11.67 -0.95
C GLU A 185 0.85 11.05 0.44
N SER A 186 -0.17 11.21 1.28
CA SER A 186 -0.04 10.86 2.68
C SER A 186 -0.19 9.35 2.86
N PRO A 187 0.77 8.64 3.48
CA PRO A 187 0.70 7.19 3.55
C PRO A 187 -0.33 6.68 4.58
N HIS A 188 -0.91 7.54 5.41
CA HIS A 188 -1.79 7.15 6.52
C HIS A 188 -3.22 6.87 6.07
N MET A 189 -3.85 5.88 6.69
CA MET A 189 -5.18 5.41 6.29
C MET A 189 -6.12 5.32 7.49
N ALA A 190 -7.39 5.72 7.31
CA ALA A 190 -8.46 5.52 8.29
C ALA A 190 -9.51 4.56 7.76
N LEU A 191 -9.82 3.53 8.56
CA LEU A 191 -10.83 2.52 8.25
C LEU A 191 -12.21 2.99 8.70
N LEU A 192 -13.14 3.18 7.75
CA LEU A 192 -14.50 3.66 7.98
C LEU A 192 -15.56 2.66 7.49
N ALA A 193 -16.69 2.60 8.20
CA ALA A 193 -17.87 1.86 7.73
C ALA A 193 -18.66 2.70 6.73
N GLY A 194 -19.15 2.05 5.69
CA GLY A 194 -19.94 2.67 4.64
C GLY A 194 -19.13 3.66 3.80
N ARG A 195 -19.82 4.34 2.87
CA ARG A 195 -19.21 5.37 2.04
C ARG A 195 -19.16 6.68 2.82
N PRO A 196 -17.97 7.23 3.15
CA PRO A 196 -17.89 8.52 3.84
C PRO A 196 -18.39 9.65 2.95
N GLU A 197 -18.99 10.67 3.56
CA GLU A 197 -19.35 11.90 2.87
C GLU A 197 -18.12 12.63 2.30
N GLY A 198 -18.28 13.39 1.22
CA GLY A 198 -17.16 14.14 0.63
C GLY A 198 -16.52 15.16 1.58
N SER A 199 -17.31 15.73 2.50
CA SER A 199 -16.87 16.65 3.56
C SER A 199 -15.86 15.99 4.51
N VAL A 200 -16.12 14.74 4.87
CA VAL A 200 -15.28 13.89 5.72
C VAL A 200 -13.98 13.56 5.01
N VAL A 201 -14.05 13.09 3.76
CA VAL A 201 -12.86 12.76 2.96
C VAL A 201 -11.95 13.98 2.81
N ALA A 202 -12.53 15.15 2.54
CA ALA A 202 -11.78 16.40 2.45
C ALA A 202 -11.16 16.84 3.77
N ARG A 203 -11.78 16.53 4.92
CA ARG A 203 -11.19 16.78 6.24
C ARG A 203 -10.02 15.85 6.49
N LEU A 204 -10.17 14.55 6.26
CA LEU A 204 -9.10 13.56 6.47
C LEU A 204 -7.89 13.82 5.58
N ARG A 205 -8.10 14.17 4.31
CA ARG A 205 -7.00 14.53 3.40
C ARG A 205 -6.23 15.75 3.87
N ARG A 206 -6.89 16.76 4.45
CA ARG A 206 -6.22 17.91 5.06
C ARG A 206 -5.34 17.52 6.26
N LEU A 207 -5.70 16.45 6.95
CA LEU A 207 -4.90 15.87 8.04
C LEU A 207 -3.84 14.88 7.54
N GLY A 208 -3.71 14.70 6.22
CA GLY A 208 -2.81 13.71 5.65
C GLY A 208 -3.24 12.27 5.94
N VAL A 209 -4.54 11.99 5.93
CA VAL A 209 -5.10 10.64 6.12
C VAL A 209 -6.07 10.34 4.99
N ASP A 210 -5.90 9.19 4.34
CA ASP A 210 -6.84 8.70 3.34
C ASP A 210 -7.93 7.84 3.95
N ALA A 211 -9.16 8.07 3.50
CA ALA A 211 -10.32 7.30 3.92
C ALA A 211 -10.39 5.98 3.15
N CYS A 212 -10.41 4.86 3.87
CA CYS A 212 -10.57 3.52 3.31
C CYS A 212 -11.80 2.86 3.94
N THR A 213 -12.64 2.25 3.10
CA THR A 213 -13.90 1.64 3.56
C THR A 213 -13.73 0.14 3.72
N TYR A 214 -14.08 -0.40 4.90
CA TYR A 214 -13.93 -1.84 5.18
C TYR A 214 -15.20 -2.67 4.94
N GLY A 215 -16.29 -2.03 4.54
CA GLY A 215 -17.61 -2.64 4.41
C GLY A 215 -18.70 -1.62 4.68
N THR A 216 -19.92 -2.09 4.88
CA THR A 216 -21.08 -1.24 5.23
C THR A 216 -21.39 -1.22 6.72
N ALA A 217 -20.95 -2.24 7.47
CA ALA A 217 -21.21 -2.40 8.90
C ALA A 217 -19.94 -2.78 9.68
N TYR A 218 -19.91 -2.46 10.98
CA TYR A 218 -18.75 -2.68 11.85
C TYR A 218 -18.33 -4.15 11.94
N GLU A 219 -19.29 -5.06 11.84
CA GLU A 219 -19.10 -6.51 11.87
C GLU A 219 -18.25 -7.04 10.70
N GLU A 220 -18.10 -6.25 9.63
CA GLU A 220 -17.26 -6.58 8.48
C GLU A 220 -15.78 -6.25 8.72
N LEU A 221 -15.48 -5.38 9.70
CA LEU A 221 -14.12 -4.93 10.00
C LEU A 221 -13.13 -6.08 10.28
N PRO A 222 -13.45 -7.12 11.08
CA PRO A 222 -12.53 -8.24 11.29
C PRO A 222 -12.17 -8.97 10.00
N THR A 223 -13.13 -9.12 9.08
CA THR A 223 -12.92 -9.79 7.80
C THR A 223 -12.05 -8.96 6.89
N PHE A 224 -12.27 -7.65 6.82
CA PHE A 224 -11.40 -6.74 6.08
C PHE A 224 -9.98 -6.72 6.65
N ILE A 225 -9.82 -6.66 7.98
CA ILE A 225 -8.50 -6.74 8.60
C ILE A 225 -7.82 -8.04 8.22
N ARG A 226 -8.52 -9.19 8.26
CA ARG A 226 -7.95 -10.47 7.81
C ARG A 226 -7.54 -10.45 6.33
N SER A 227 -8.28 -9.79 5.45
CA SER A 227 -7.90 -9.70 4.04
C SER A 227 -6.62 -8.91 3.82
N ILE A 228 -6.33 -7.92 4.68
CA ILE A 228 -5.05 -7.17 4.65
C ILE A 228 -3.96 -7.78 5.56
N SER A 229 -4.34 -8.73 6.43
CA SER A 229 -3.43 -9.46 7.35
C SER A 229 -3.04 -10.84 6.82
N GLY A 230 -3.36 -11.15 5.56
CA GLY A 230 -3.10 -12.46 4.97
C GLY A 230 -1.62 -12.88 5.10
N PRO A 231 -1.33 -14.20 5.14
CA PRO A 231 0.03 -14.74 5.24
C PRO A 231 0.93 -14.40 4.04
N ASP A 232 0.37 -13.74 3.03
CA ASP A 232 1.12 -13.12 1.95
C ASP A 232 1.84 -11.89 2.50
N GLU A 233 2.94 -12.15 3.23
CA GLU A 233 4.01 -11.18 3.42
C GLU A 233 4.25 -10.49 2.06
N ILE A 234 3.68 -9.31 1.78
CA ILE A 234 4.31 -8.38 0.85
C ILE A 234 5.51 -7.77 1.59
N THR A 235 6.36 -8.63 2.13
CA THR A 235 7.62 -8.26 2.74
C THR A 235 8.62 -8.18 1.61
N ILE A 236 8.49 -7.18 0.76
CA ILE A 236 9.72 -6.53 0.33
C ILE A 236 10.17 -5.77 1.56
N ARG A 237 11.10 -6.36 2.33
CA ARG A 237 11.67 -5.67 3.49
C ARG A 237 12.08 -4.26 3.03
N ALA A 238 11.81 -3.23 3.83
CA ALA A 238 12.20 -1.85 3.49
C ALA A 238 13.68 -1.74 3.13
N ARG A 239 14.52 -2.67 3.61
CA ARG A 239 15.94 -2.77 3.29
C ARG A 239 16.24 -3.10 1.81
N PRO A 240 15.78 -4.21 1.20
CA PRO A 240 15.86 -4.46 -0.24
C PRO A 240 15.38 -3.28 -1.11
N VAL A 241 14.23 -2.68 -0.80
CA VAL A 241 13.73 -1.50 -1.54
C VAL A 241 14.70 -0.33 -1.41
N ARG A 242 15.06 0.03 -0.17
CA ARG A 242 15.99 1.13 0.11
C ARG A 242 17.35 0.90 -0.55
N ASN A 243 17.91 -0.31 -0.46
CA ASN A 243 19.15 -0.67 -1.11
C ASN A 243 19.04 -0.54 -2.63
N THR A 244 17.91 -0.92 -3.22
CA THR A 244 17.67 -0.79 -4.66
C THR A 244 17.60 0.69 -5.04
N ILE A 245 16.87 1.53 -4.30
CA ILE A 245 16.81 2.98 -4.50
C ILE A 245 18.21 3.61 -4.33
N GLU A 246 18.96 3.23 -3.30
CA GLU A 246 20.35 3.70 -3.09
C GLU A 246 21.29 3.27 -4.23
N THR A 247 21.12 2.07 -4.78
CA THR A 247 21.93 1.59 -5.90
C THR A 247 21.54 2.31 -7.19
N VAL A 248 20.25 2.44 -7.47
CA VAL A 248 19.71 3.14 -8.63
C VAL A 248 20.10 4.62 -8.63
N SER A 249 20.04 5.30 -7.48
CA SER A 249 20.47 6.70 -7.33
C SER A 249 21.96 6.92 -7.48
N ARG A 250 22.78 5.86 -7.40
CA ARG A 250 24.24 5.90 -7.60
C ARG A 250 24.67 5.32 -8.95
N ALA A 251 23.74 4.82 -9.76
CA ALA A 251 24.07 4.28 -11.07
C ALA A 251 24.76 5.35 -11.94
N GLY A 252 25.67 4.94 -12.81
CA GLY A 252 26.34 5.80 -13.77
C GLY A 252 25.69 5.80 -15.15
N SER A 253 24.66 4.96 -15.37
CA SER A 253 23.85 4.97 -16.58
C SER A 253 22.45 4.41 -16.35
N LEU A 254 21.53 4.71 -17.27
CA LEU A 254 20.17 4.16 -17.25
C LEU A 254 20.17 2.62 -17.30
N GLY A 255 21.12 2.03 -18.05
CA GLY A 255 21.26 0.58 -18.11
C GLY A 255 21.65 -0.06 -16.77
N GLU A 256 22.50 0.61 -16.00
CA GLU A 256 22.88 0.16 -14.65
C GLU A 256 21.71 0.28 -13.67
N ALA A 257 20.92 1.35 -13.76
CA ALA A 257 19.71 1.52 -12.95
C ALA A 257 18.65 0.46 -13.27
N VAL A 258 18.33 0.27 -14.56
CA VAL A 258 17.39 -0.77 -15.02
C VAL A 258 17.89 -2.17 -14.63
N GLY A 259 19.20 -2.43 -14.76
CA GLY A 259 19.80 -3.69 -14.34
C GLY A 259 19.69 -3.95 -12.84
N SER A 260 19.87 -2.91 -12.02
CA SER A 260 19.68 -3.00 -10.57
C SER A 260 18.24 -3.35 -10.20
N VAL A 261 17.27 -2.78 -10.90
CA VAL A 261 15.85 -3.13 -10.72
C VAL A 261 15.56 -4.55 -11.23
N GLY A 262 16.15 -4.97 -12.34
CA GLY A 262 16.05 -6.35 -12.85
C GLY A 262 16.56 -7.38 -11.83
N GLU A 263 17.69 -7.11 -11.19
CA GLU A 263 18.24 -7.97 -10.12
C GLU A 263 17.35 -7.93 -8.87
N PHE A 264 16.75 -6.80 -8.53
CA PHE A 264 15.76 -6.70 -7.46
C PHE A 264 14.52 -7.57 -7.74
N ILE A 265 13.98 -7.54 -8.96
CA ILE A 265 12.86 -8.40 -9.39
C ILE A 265 13.24 -9.87 -9.18
N LYS A 266 14.42 -10.29 -9.65
CA LYS A 266 14.87 -11.68 -9.54
C LYS A 266 15.14 -12.11 -8.09
N SER A 267 15.92 -11.32 -7.35
CA SER A 267 16.46 -11.71 -6.04
C SER A 267 15.52 -11.44 -4.87
N SER A 268 14.61 -10.48 -5.02
CA SER A 268 13.73 -10.01 -3.94
C SER A 268 12.27 -10.34 -4.19
N ILE A 269 11.74 -10.09 -5.39
CA ILE A 269 10.33 -10.39 -5.72
C ILE A 269 10.16 -11.90 -5.93
N PHE A 270 10.97 -12.48 -6.81
CA PHE A 270 10.91 -13.91 -7.16
C PHE A 270 11.99 -14.74 -6.46
N ARG A 271 12.26 -14.43 -5.19
CA ARG A 271 13.32 -15.07 -4.42
C ARG A 271 13.11 -16.59 -4.36
N GLY A 272 14.12 -17.34 -4.82
CA GLY A 272 14.09 -18.81 -4.79
C GLY A 272 13.27 -19.45 -5.91
N ARG A 273 12.72 -18.65 -6.82
CA ARG A 273 12.11 -19.10 -8.07
C ARG A 273 13.16 -19.10 -9.19
N ASP A 274 13.09 -20.04 -10.12
CA ASP A 274 13.84 -20.00 -11.37
C ASP A 274 13.14 -19.07 -12.36
N VAL A 275 13.49 -17.79 -12.28
CA VAL A 275 13.00 -16.75 -13.19
C VAL A 275 14.13 -16.12 -13.99
N ARG A 276 13.81 -15.76 -15.23
CA ARG A 276 14.64 -14.89 -16.07
C ARG A 276 13.95 -13.54 -16.19
N VAL A 277 14.72 -12.46 -16.15
CA VAL A 277 14.22 -11.09 -16.20
C VAL A 277 14.97 -10.36 -17.31
N THR A 278 14.25 -9.79 -18.26
CA THR A 278 14.82 -8.97 -19.32
C THR A 278 14.06 -7.66 -19.41
N TYR A 279 14.72 -6.61 -19.87
CA TYR A 279 14.06 -5.33 -20.16
C TYR A 279 14.21 -4.97 -21.63
N THR A 280 13.06 -4.68 -22.23
CA THR A 280 12.92 -4.26 -23.62
C THR A 280 12.55 -2.78 -23.63
N GLU A 281 13.43 -1.96 -24.16
CA GLU A 281 13.26 -0.50 -24.20
C GLU A 281 12.44 -0.10 -25.44
N LEU A 282 11.57 0.89 -25.29
CA LEU A 282 10.89 1.52 -26.40
C LEU A 282 11.80 2.59 -27.00
N THR A 283 12.31 2.32 -28.20
CA THR A 283 13.23 3.20 -28.93
C THR A 283 12.54 3.75 -30.18
N GLU A 284 13.16 4.78 -30.78
CA GLU A 284 12.75 5.32 -32.07
C GLU A 284 13.80 4.92 -33.10
N ASN A 285 13.37 4.32 -34.20
CA ASN A 285 14.26 3.92 -35.28
C ASN A 285 14.62 5.13 -36.18
N SER A 286 15.49 4.91 -37.17
CA SER A 286 15.93 5.97 -38.10
C SER A 286 14.82 6.59 -38.95
N GLU A 287 13.66 5.93 -39.03
CA GLU A 287 12.48 6.38 -39.79
C GLU A 287 11.46 7.11 -38.90
N GLY A 288 11.74 7.27 -37.61
CA GLY A 288 10.84 7.89 -36.64
C GLY A 288 9.73 6.97 -36.12
N ASP A 289 9.82 5.67 -36.42
CA ASP A 289 8.89 4.67 -35.91
C ASP A 289 9.35 4.16 -34.54
N ARG A 290 8.42 4.09 -33.59
CA ARG A 290 8.69 3.58 -32.23
C ARG A 290 8.65 2.05 -32.24
N GLN A 291 9.72 1.42 -31.75
CA GLN A 291 9.85 -0.04 -31.67
C GLN A 291 10.43 -0.50 -30.35
N LEU A 292 10.08 -1.73 -29.95
CA LEU A 292 10.63 -2.37 -28.76
C LEU A 292 11.95 -3.07 -29.10
N GLU A 293 13.03 -2.68 -28.43
CA GLU A 293 14.38 -3.25 -28.57
C GLU A 293 14.90 -3.84 -27.27
N SER A 294 15.32 -5.10 -27.30
CA SER A 294 15.94 -5.76 -26.15
C SER A 294 17.35 -5.23 -25.93
N ARG A 295 17.51 -4.23 -25.06
CA ARG A 295 18.80 -3.61 -24.75
C ARG A 295 19.48 -4.17 -23.51
N TYR A 296 18.72 -4.64 -22.53
CA TYR A 296 19.24 -4.98 -21.21
C TYR A 296 18.83 -6.40 -20.81
N VAL A 297 19.44 -7.38 -21.49
CA VAL A 297 19.18 -8.82 -21.30
C VAL A 297 19.99 -9.35 -20.10
N PHE A 298 19.32 -9.90 -19.09
CA PHE A 298 19.96 -10.50 -17.92
C PHE A 298 19.57 -11.99 -17.78
N PRO A 299 20.54 -12.93 -17.67
CA PRO A 299 21.98 -12.83 -17.86
C PRO A 299 22.40 -12.82 -19.36
N ALA A 300 23.49 -12.13 -19.67
CA ALA A 300 24.08 -12.07 -21.00
C ALA A 300 24.62 -13.44 -21.43
N ASN A 301 23.86 -14.21 -22.23
CA ASN A 301 24.37 -15.42 -22.86
C ASN A 301 24.86 -15.09 -24.28
N PRO A 302 26.08 -15.51 -24.70
CA PRO A 302 26.75 -15.03 -25.91
C PRO A 302 26.22 -15.66 -27.22
N THR A 303 25.14 -16.44 -27.17
CA THR A 303 24.51 -16.96 -28.38
C THR A 303 23.69 -15.85 -29.05
N ARG A 304 24.07 -15.46 -30.27
CA ARG A 304 23.44 -14.45 -31.16
C ARG A 304 21.92 -14.58 -31.42
N ASN A 305 21.22 -15.48 -30.75
CA ASN A 305 19.76 -15.50 -30.74
C ASN A 305 19.29 -14.55 -29.63
N VAL A 306 19.15 -13.27 -29.98
CA VAL A 306 18.50 -12.26 -29.14
C VAL A 306 17.15 -12.81 -28.72
N PHE A 307 17.01 -13.04 -27.42
CA PHE A 307 15.92 -13.75 -26.77
C PHE A 307 14.63 -12.95 -26.87
N ASN A 308 13.91 -13.04 -27.99
CA ASN A 308 12.67 -12.28 -28.16
C ASN A 308 11.50 -13.06 -27.57
N TYR A 309 11.07 -12.65 -26.38
CA TYR A 309 9.69 -12.82 -25.92
C TYR A 309 8.73 -12.33 -27.00
N PRO A 310 7.44 -12.71 -26.98
CA PRO A 310 6.47 -12.16 -27.92
C PRO A 310 6.40 -10.63 -27.74
N LEU A 311 7.16 -9.90 -28.56
CA LEU A 311 7.26 -8.44 -28.49
C LEU A 311 5.90 -7.79 -28.76
N SER A 312 5.03 -8.50 -29.46
CA SER A 312 3.62 -8.17 -29.63
C SER A 312 2.86 -8.12 -28.30
N ILE A 313 3.05 -9.09 -27.41
CA ILE A 313 2.42 -9.10 -26.08
C ILE A 313 3.02 -8.01 -25.19
N ALA A 314 4.34 -7.82 -25.23
CA ALA A 314 5.00 -6.72 -24.53
C ALA A 314 4.46 -5.35 -25.01
N ALA A 315 4.32 -5.15 -26.32
CA ALA A 315 3.75 -3.93 -26.89
C ALA A 315 2.30 -3.72 -26.43
N TRP A 316 1.49 -4.78 -26.32
CA TRP A 316 0.14 -4.70 -25.76
C TRP A 316 0.13 -4.39 -24.26
N ALA A 317 1.06 -4.93 -23.47
CA ALA A 317 1.19 -4.60 -22.06
C ALA A 317 1.48 -3.11 -21.87
N LEU A 318 2.39 -2.55 -22.68
CA LEU A 318 2.69 -1.12 -22.71
C LEU A 318 1.50 -0.30 -23.23
N LEU A 319 0.85 -0.84 -24.27
CA LEU A 319 -0.47 -0.55 -24.84
C LEU A 319 -1.58 -0.27 -23.83
N GLU A 320 -1.72 -1.19 -22.89
CA GLU A 320 -2.80 -1.24 -21.91
C GLU A 320 -2.35 -0.76 -20.54
N GLY A 321 -1.05 -0.61 -20.31
CA GLY A 321 -0.49 -0.02 -19.09
C GLY A 321 -0.72 -0.93 -17.88
N ARG A 322 -0.97 -2.21 -18.13
CA ARG A 322 -1.19 -3.22 -17.10
C ARG A 322 -0.23 -4.39 -17.33
N ILE A 323 -0.01 -5.16 -16.29
CA ILE A 323 0.70 -6.43 -16.40
C ILE A 323 -0.15 -7.39 -17.23
N ILE A 324 0.49 -8.09 -18.17
CA ILE A 324 -0.11 -9.20 -18.90
C ILE A 324 0.55 -10.49 -18.41
N GLU A 325 -0.26 -11.48 -18.01
CA GLU A 325 0.18 -12.80 -17.56
C GLU A 325 -0.17 -13.87 -18.59
N TRP A 326 0.82 -14.55 -19.14
CA TRP A 326 0.61 -15.62 -20.11
C TRP A 326 0.83 -17.02 -19.49
N PRO A 327 -0.03 -18.02 -19.76
CA PRO A 327 -1.14 -18.03 -20.71
C PRO A 327 -2.50 -17.57 -20.15
N ARG A 328 -2.57 -17.09 -18.90
CA ARG A 328 -3.84 -16.71 -18.24
C ARG A 328 -4.64 -15.68 -19.05
N ASP A 329 -3.96 -14.69 -19.61
CA ASP A 329 -4.53 -13.62 -20.42
C ASP A 329 -4.67 -13.95 -21.91
N ALA A 330 -4.39 -15.19 -22.34
CA ALA A 330 -4.38 -15.51 -23.77
C ALA A 330 -5.70 -15.19 -24.47
N GLU A 331 -6.82 -15.53 -23.84
CA GLU A 331 -8.17 -15.29 -24.37
C GLU A 331 -8.73 -13.91 -23.96
N SER A 332 -7.96 -13.08 -23.26
CA SER A 332 -8.36 -11.72 -22.88
C SER A 332 -8.50 -10.84 -24.12
N LEU A 333 -9.60 -10.11 -24.22
CA LEU A 333 -9.86 -9.18 -25.31
C LEU A 333 -8.88 -8.00 -25.25
N CYS A 334 -8.27 -7.68 -26.39
CA CYS A 334 -7.48 -6.47 -26.55
C CYS A 334 -8.38 -5.24 -26.40
N ASN A 335 -7.95 -4.24 -25.65
CA ASN A 335 -8.72 -3.01 -25.43
C ASN A 335 -8.67 -2.08 -26.66
N LEU A 336 -9.35 -2.46 -27.73
CA LEU A 336 -9.41 -1.66 -28.97
C LEU A 336 -10.09 -0.31 -28.77
N GLY A 337 -10.96 -0.17 -27.77
CA GLY A 337 -11.55 1.12 -27.40
C GLY A 337 -10.49 2.11 -26.92
N LEU A 338 -9.50 1.63 -26.16
CA LEU A 338 -8.37 2.43 -25.74
C LEU A 338 -7.46 2.82 -26.90
N VAL A 339 -7.17 1.88 -27.80
CA VAL A 339 -6.35 2.15 -29.00
C VAL A 339 -7.01 3.18 -29.91
N ASP A 340 -8.34 3.14 -30.02
CA ASP A 340 -9.15 4.10 -30.75
C ASP A 340 -9.12 5.48 -30.06
N HIS A 341 -9.30 5.51 -28.73
CA HIS A 341 -9.24 6.73 -27.93
C HIS A 341 -7.88 7.45 -28.07
N LEU A 342 -6.78 6.71 -28.07
CA LEU A 342 -5.42 7.25 -28.30
C LEU A 342 -5.18 7.68 -29.76
N GLY A 343 -6.16 7.54 -30.66
CA GLY A 343 -6.03 7.87 -32.08
C GLY A 343 -5.11 6.93 -32.86
N ARG A 344 -4.70 5.79 -32.28
CA ARG A 344 -3.73 4.86 -32.86
C ARG A 344 -4.37 3.76 -33.71
N LEU A 345 -5.68 3.52 -33.57
CA LEU A 345 -6.36 2.42 -34.26
C LEU A 345 -6.31 2.54 -35.79
N ARG A 346 -6.40 3.77 -36.33
CA ARG A 346 -6.27 4.02 -37.77
C ARG A 346 -4.88 3.65 -38.26
N ARG A 347 -3.83 4.09 -37.57
CA ARG A 347 -2.44 3.77 -37.91
C ARG A 347 -2.17 2.26 -37.80
N ALA A 348 -2.73 1.58 -36.81
CA ALA A 348 -2.62 0.12 -36.68
C ALA A 348 -3.24 -0.60 -37.90
N ARG A 349 -4.40 -0.13 -38.38
CA ARG A 349 -5.02 -0.63 -39.63
C ARG A 349 -4.13 -0.37 -40.85
N GLU A 350 -3.64 0.85 -41.00
CA GLU A 350 -2.74 1.22 -42.11
C GLU A 350 -1.48 0.35 -42.13
N LEU A 351 -0.89 0.05 -40.96
CA LEU A 351 0.28 -0.83 -40.84
C LEU A 351 -0.03 -2.28 -41.26
N LEU A 352 -1.21 -2.78 -40.92
CA LEU A 352 -1.66 -4.11 -41.37
C LEU A 352 -1.86 -4.14 -42.89
N ASP A 353 -2.23 -3.02 -43.51
CA ASP A 353 -2.53 -2.91 -44.94
C ASP A 353 -1.31 -2.55 -45.80
N ARG A 354 -0.14 -2.25 -45.20
CA ARG A 354 1.09 -1.97 -45.96
C ARG A 354 1.50 -3.20 -46.79
N ASP A 355 1.94 -2.94 -48.02
CA ASP A 355 2.43 -3.97 -48.95
C ASP A 355 3.53 -4.83 -48.33
N TYR A 356 4.45 -4.23 -47.56
CA TYR A 356 5.49 -4.96 -46.83
C TYR A 356 4.92 -5.99 -45.83
N THR A 357 3.92 -5.58 -45.04
CA THR A 357 3.27 -6.44 -44.05
C THR A 357 2.52 -7.57 -44.74
N GLN A 358 1.83 -7.26 -45.83
CA GLN A 358 1.07 -8.23 -46.62
C GLN A 358 1.98 -9.19 -47.39
N ALA A 359 3.17 -8.77 -47.80
CA ALA A 359 4.08 -9.57 -48.60
C ALA A 359 5.16 -10.31 -47.79
N SER A 360 5.35 -10.00 -46.50
CA SER A 360 6.38 -10.64 -45.65
C SER A 360 6.02 -12.10 -45.34
N PRO A 361 6.83 -13.07 -45.81
CA PRO A 361 6.63 -14.48 -45.49
C PRO A 361 6.79 -14.77 -44.00
N GLU A 362 7.64 -14.01 -43.29
CA GLU A 362 7.86 -14.14 -41.86
C GLU A 362 6.61 -13.75 -41.07
N ILE A 363 5.95 -12.64 -41.43
CA ILE A 363 4.73 -12.19 -40.75
C ILE A 363 3.60 -13.20 -41.01
N GLN A 364 3.42 -13.65 -42.25
CA GLN A 364 2.39 -14.64 -42.60
C GLN A 364 2.60 -16.00 -41.91
N ARG A 365 3.85 -16.35 -41.56
CA ARG A 365 4.17 -17.59 -40.84
C ARG A 365 3.63 -17.61 -39.42
N TYR A 366 3.59 -16.46 -38.75
CA TYR A 366 3.26 -16.37 -37.32
C TYR A 366 1.96 -15.64 -37.02
N VAL A 367 1.40 -14.90 -37.98
CA VAL A 367 0.19 -14.09 -37.78
C VAL A 367 -0.79 -14.33 -38.92
N ASP A 368 -1.99 -14.79 -38.58
CA ASP A 368 -3.12 -14.84 -39.52
C ASP A 368 -3.70 -13.43 -39.68
N LEU A 369 -3.15 -12.67 -40.63
CA LEU A 369 -3.54 -11.28 -40.89
C LEU A 369 -5.03 -11.14 -41.26
N VAL A 370 -5.62 -12.16 -41.90
CA VAL A 370 -7.04 -12.14 -42.29
C VAL A 370 -7.91 -12.27 -41.04
N ARG A 371 -7.58 -13.21 -40.16
CA ARG A 371 -8.25 -13.39 -38.86
C ARG A 371 -8.09 -12.15 -37.99
N VAL A 372 -6.87 -11.63 -37.84
CA VAL A 372 -6.60 -10.41 -37.05
C VAL A 372 -7.43 -9.24 -37.55
N ARG A 373 -7.50 -9.02 -38.87
CA ARG A 373 -8.33 -7.96 -39.46
C ARG A 373 -9.80 -8.14 -39.11
N LYS A 374 -10.35 -9.33 -39.32
CA LYS A 374 -11.75 -9.65 -39.00
C LYS A 374 -12.06 -9.49 -37.51
N ALA A 375 -11.15 -9.93 -36.64
CA ALA A 375 -11.30 -9.83 -35.19
C ALA A 375 -11.19 -8.38 -34.71
N MET A 376 -10.31 -7.58 -35.32
CA MET A 376 -10.20 -6.14 -35.05
C MET A 376 -11.47 -5.39 -35.47
N ASP A 377 -12.04 -5.68 -36.64
CA ASP A 377 -13.27 -5.03 -37.11
C ASP A 377 -14.51 -5.42 -36.30
N SER A 378 -14.57 -6.67 -35.85
CA SER A 378 -15.65 -7.16 -34.97
C SER A 378 -15.41 -6.88 -33.48
N ARG A 379 -14.29 -6.26 -33.11
CA ARG A 379 -13.86 -6.03 -31.71
C ARG A 379 -13.82 -7.31 -30.86
N THR A 380 -13.43 -8.43 -31.47
CA THR A 380 -13.28 -9.74 -30.82
C THR A 380 -11.81 -10.18 -30.72
N LEU A 381 -10.88 -9.27 -31.00
CA LEU A 381 -9.45 -9.51 -31.00
C LEU A 381 -8.95 -9.82 -29.59
N THR A 382 -8.20 -10.92 -29.46
CA THR A 382 -7.62 -11.41 -28.21
C THR A 382 -6.09 -11.31 -28.25
N LEU A 383 -5.44 -11.36 -27.09
CA LEU A 383 -3.98 -11.35 -27.01
C LEU A 383 -3.34 -12.55 -27.73
N LYS A 384 -4.02 -13.71 -27.75
CA LYS A 384 -3.57 -14.90 -28.48
C LYS A 384 -3.52 -14.73 -29.99
N ASP A 385 -4.33 -13.84 -30.56
CA ASP A 385 -4.25 -13.56 -31.99
C ASP A 385 -2.91 -12.90 -32.38
N PHE A 386 -2.19 -12.33 -31.40
CA PHE A 386 -0.87 -11.74 -31.56
C PHE A 386 0.27 -12.56 -30.95
N PHE A 387 -0.05 -13.67 -30.28
CA PHE A 387 0.96 -14.54 -29.71
C PHE A 387 1.62 -15.34 -30.82
N GLN A 388 2.92 -15.12 -31.00
CA GLN A 388 3.72 -15.83 -31.98
C GLN A 388 4.32 -17.06 -31.28
N ASP A 389 3.71 -18.23 -31.51
CA ASP A 389 4.29 -19.48 -31.03
C ASP A 389 5.57 -19.79 -31.84
N TRP A 390 6.59 -20.32 -31.16
CA TRP A 390 7.89 -20.54 -31.77
C TRP A 390 7.82 -21.72 -32.74
N ASP A 391 8.43 -21.59 -33.93
CA ASP A 391 8.34 -22.66 -34.92
C ASP A 391 9.00 -23.96 -34.46
N SER A 392 8.29 -25.06 -34.73
CA SER A 392 8.47 -26.50 -34.53
C SER A 392 9.86 -27.15 -34.67
N ALA A 393 10.93 -26.39 -34.95
CA ALA A 393 12.30 -26.90 -35.09
C ALA A 393 13.15 -26.84 -33.80
N GLN A 394 12.62 -26.34 -32.68
CA GLN A 394 13.29 -26.35 -31.37
C GLN A 394 12.41 -27.01 -30.28
N PRO A 395 13.01 -27.70 -29.29
CA PRO A 395 12.27 -28.57 -28.38
C PRO A 395 11.52 -27.79 -27.29
N ARG A 396 10.20 -28.04 -27.18
CA ARG A 396 9.21 -27.57 -26.16
C ARG A 396 9.19 -26.06 -25.90
N SER A 397 8.04 -25.53 -25.43
CA SER A 397 7.92 -24.12 -25.06
C SER A 397 9.02 -23.76 -24.05
N ARG A 398 9.81 -22.72 -24.35
CA ARG A 398 11.04 -22.36 -23.62
C ARG A 398 10.79 -21.78 -22.21
N TYR A 399 9.52 -21.56 -21.91
CA TYR A 399 8.92 -21.13 -20.66
C TYR A 399 7.53 -21.79 -20.57
N ALA A 400 7.04 -22.04 -19.36
CA ALA A 400 5.66 -22.48 -19.10
C ALA A 400 4.71 -21.28 -18.98
N GLN A 401 5.24 -20.14 -18.54
CA GLN A 401 4.52 -18.90 -18.31
C GLN A 401 5.46 -17.69 -18.39
N PHE A 402 4.90 -16.51 -18.64
CA PHE A 402 5.64 -15.25 -18.55
C PHE A 402 4.73 -14.07 -18.17
N LEU A 403 5.36 -13.01 -17.65
CA LEU A 403 4.77 -11.71 -17.37
C LEU A 403 5.39 -10.66 -18.28
N SER A 404 4.55 -9.80 -18.85
CA SER A 404 4.97 -8.54 -19.48
C SER A 404 4.53 -7.38 -18.60
N VAL A 405 5.50 -6.72 -17.97
CA VAL A 405 5.31 -5.67 -16.97
C VAL A 405 5.70 -4.32 -17.60
N PRO A 406 4.73 -3.46 -17.95
CA PRO A 406 5.02 -2.22 -18.65
C PRO A 406 5.65 -1.18 -17.70
N VAL A 407 6.43 -0.28 -18.28
CA VAL A 407 7.06 0.83 -17.57
C VAL A 407 6.63 2.16 -18.21
N PRO A 408 5.79 2.97 -17.53
CA PRO A 408 5.14 2.69 -16.24
C PRO A 408 3.88 1.80 -16.37
N ILE A 409 3.49 1.15 -15.27
CA ILE A 409 2.12 0.67 -15.02
C ILE A 409 1.20 1.87 -14.74
N VAL A 410 -0.03 1.82 -15.24
CA VAL A 410 -1.01 2.90 -15.20
C VAL A 410 -2.31 2.40 -14.57
N ASP A 411 -2.61 2.86 -13.36
CA ASP A 411 -3.81 2.44 -12.61
C ASP A 411 -5.11 3.16 -13.03
N SER A 412 -5.02 4.24 -13.82
CA SER A 412 -6.22 4.99 -14.27
C SER A 412 -6.12 5.50 -15.71
N PHE A 413 -7.20 5.27 -16.47
CA PHE A 413 -7.28 5.62 -17.90
C PHE A 413 -7.32 7.13 -18.18
N GLY A 414 -7.68 7.95 -17.19
CA GLY A 414 -8.06 9.36 -17.39
C GLY A 414 -6.97 10.32 -17.86
N ASN A 415 -5.69 9.91 -17.87
CA ASN A 415 -4.55 10.74 -18.28
C ASN A 415 -3.53 10.02 -19.18
N ARG A 416 -3.91 8.91 -19.81
CA ARG A 416 -2.97 8.05 -20.56
C ARG A 416 -2.19 8.77 -21.67
N GLU A 417 -2.81 9.75 -22.33
CA GLU A 417 -2.17 10.55 -23.39
C GLU A 417 -0.95 11.37 -22.92
N LYS A 418 -0.81 11.60 -21.60
CA LYS A 418 0.25 12.40 -20.99
C LYS A 418 1.36 11.57 -20.36
N ILE A 419 1.22 10.25 -20.34
CA ILE A 419 2.17 9.35 -19.68
C ILE A 419 3.14 8.80 -20.74
N SER A 420 4.43 9.05 -20.54
CA SER A 420 5.48 8.53 -21.42
C SER A 420 5.66 7.03 -21.24
N GLU A 421 5.63 6.27 -22.34
CA GLU A 421 5.90 4.83 -22.40
C GLU A 421 7.41 4.62 -22.58
N TYR A 422 8.06 3.82 -21.72
CA TYR A 422 9.52 3.65 -21.72
C TYR A 422 9.98 2.25 -22.14
N GLY A 423 9.25 1.21 -21.79
CA GLY A 423 9.65 -0.17 -22.07
C GLY A 423 8.87 -1.18 -21.25
N VAL A 424 9.33 -2.43 -21.27
CA VAL A 424 8.65 -3.57 -20.65
C VAL A 424 9.67 -4.51 -20.02
N PHE A 425 9.44 -4.89 -18.76
CA PHE A 425 10.12 -6.05 -18.17
C PHE A 425 9.40 -7.33 -18.62
N ASN A 426 10.14 -8.23 -19.26
CA ASN A 426 9.66 -9.57 -19.56
C ASN A 426 10.27 -10.56 -18.57
N ILE A 427 9.40 -11.26 -17.84
CA ILE A 427 9.76 -12.17 -16.76
C ILE A 427 9.20 -13.54 -17.07
N ASP A 428 10.01 -14.58 -17.15
CA ASP A 428 9.52 -15.92 -17.46
C ASP A 428 10.08 -16.99 -16.54
N SER A 429 9.35 -18.12 -16.52
CA SER A 429 9.74 -19.31 -15.78
C SER A 429 9.27 -20.58 -16.48
N ASN A 430 10.00 -21.67 -16.26
CA ASN A 430 9.58 -23.02 -16.61
C ASN A 430 8.75 -23.71 -15.52
N GLU A 431 8.62 -23.07 -14.36
CA GLU A 431 7.86 -23.62 -13.25
C GLU A 431 6.35 -23.54 -13.51
N GLU A 432 5.58 -24.45 -12.92
CA GLU A 432 4.11 -24.49 -13.05
C GLU A 432 3.39 -23.55 -12.07
N LEU A 433 4.06 -23.15 -10.98
CA LEU A 433 3.48 -22.23 -9.99
C LEU A 433 3.31 -20.83 -10.59
N PRO A 434 2.14 -20.18 -10.48
CA PRO A 434 1.91 -18.85 -11.04
C PRO A 434 2.99 -17.84 -10.63
N LEU A 435 3.37 -16.98 -11.58
CA LEU A 435 4.27 -15.85 -11.33
C LEU A 435 3.52 -14.62 -10.84
N LEU A 436 2.24 -14.44 -11.19
CA LEU A 436 1.45 -13.29 -10.76
C LEU A 436 0.45 -13.67 -9.68
N ASP A 437 0.59 -13.00 -8.55
CA ASP A 437 -0.29 -12.95 -7.40
C ASP A 437 -0.33 -11.50 -6.89
N VAL A 438 -1.17 -11.21 -5.89
CA VAL A 438 -1.33 -9.86 -5.35
C VAL A 438 0.02 -9.27 -4.88
N ARG A 439 0.90 -10.11 -4.33
CA ARG A 439 2.21 -9.69 -3.80
C ARG A 439 3.17 -9.27 -4.89
N SER A 440 3.36 -10.15 -5.87
CA SER A 440 4.24 -9.92 -7.01
C SER A 440 3.73 -8.77 -7.85
N GLU A 441 2.41 -8.61 -8.01
CA GLU A 441 1.80 -7.48 -8.70
C GLU A 441 2.21 -6.13 -8.08
N GLU A 442 2.00 -5.93 -6.77
CA GLU A 442 2.37 -4.69 -6.07
C GLU A 442 3.88 -4.43 -6.10
N SER A 443 4.67 -5.49 -5.99
CA SER A 443 6.13 -5.40 -6.05
C SER A 443 6.63 -5.02 -7.45
N LEU A 444 5.95 -5.50 -8.50
CA LEU A 444 6.24 -5.18 -9.89
C LEU A 444 5.78 -3.76 -10.25
N LYS A 445 4.68 -3.26 -9.65
CA LYS A 445 4.29 -1.85 -9.71
C LYS A 445 5.37 -0.94 -9.17
N LEU A 446 5.92 -1.26 -8.01
CA LEU A 446 7.05 -0.53 -7.44
C LEU A 446 8.29 -0.57 -8.37
N ALA A 447 8.66 -1.75 -8.88
CA ALA A 447 9.80 -1.89 -9.78
C ALA A 447 9.64 -1.06 -11.06
N SER A 448 8.44 -1.09 -11.66
CA SER A 448 8.05 -0.26 -12.80
C SER A 448 8.17 1.23 -12.47
N ALA A 449 7.62 1.67 -11.33
CA ALA A 449 7.64 3.07 -10.92
C ALA A 449 9.07 3.60 -10.75
N ILE A 450 9.97 2.82 -10.11
CA ILE A 450 11.38 3.18 -9.93
C ILE A 450 12.04 3.45 -11.28
N VAL A 451 11.87 2.56 -12.26
CA VAL A 451 12.47 2.74 -13.59
C VAL A 451 11.85 3.93 -14.33
N ALA A 452 10.53 4.11 -14.27
CA ALA A 452 9.87 5.26 -14.88
C ALA A 452 10.39 6.60 -14.32
N THR A 453 10.71 6.66 -13.03
CA THR A 453 11.37 7.81 -12.41
C THR A 453 12.78 8.04 -12.99
N CYS A 454 13.57 6.98 -13.22
CA CYS A 454 14.90 7.10 -13.85
C CYS A 454 14.84 7.76 -15.23
N TYR A 455 13.83 7.42 -16.04
CA TYR A 455 13.60 8.06 -17.33
C TYR A 455 13.11 9.51 -17.19
N SER A 456 12.21 9.78 -16.25
CA SER A 456 11.56 11.09 -16.08
C SER A 456 12.51 12.18 -15.54
N VAL A 457 13.40 11.81 -14.62
CA VAL A 457 14.34 12.75 -13.99
C VAL A 457 15.46 13.15 -14.95
N GLY A 458 15.60 12.48 -16.11
CA GLY A 458 16.70 12.70 -17.04
C GLY A 458 18.01 12.63 -16.27
N ALA A 459 18.16 11.60 -15.42
CA ALA A 459 19.29 11.47 -14.51
C ALA A 459 20.55 11.82 -15.28
N LYS A 460 21.21 12.91 -14.87
CA LYS A 460 22.46 13.36 -15.47
C LYS A 460 23.47 12.25 -15.20
N TRP A 461 23.58 11.34 -16.13
CA TRP A 461 24.57 10.28 -16.16
C TRP A 461 25.93 10.90 -16.51
#